data_AF-A0A920KV72-F1
#
_entry.id   AF-A0A920KV72-F1
#
_cell.length_a   1.000
_cell.length_b   1.000
_cell.length_c   1.000
_cell.angle_alpha   90.00
_cell.angle_beta   90.00
_cell.angle_gamma   90.00
#
_symmetry.space_group_name_H-M   'P 1'
#
loop_
_entity.id
_entity.type
_entity.pdbx_description
1 polymer ?
#
loop_
_entity_poly.entity_id
_entity_poly.type
_entity_poly.pdbx_seq_one_letter_code
_entity_poly.pdbx_strand_id
1 'polypeptide(L)' 'MLIDVRTYRCRPGTINTHLALYEKYGKEPQFRCLGSPLAYLKGETGDPNEYVHIWVYENAGRPRG' A
#
# COMPACT_ATOMS: atom_id res chain seq x y z
N MET A 1 -0.40 0.63 19.54
CA MET A 1 -0.28 1.23 18.19
C MET A 1 0.91 0.60 17.50
N LEU A 2 0.66 -0.10 16.39
CA LEU A 2 1.65 -0.77 15.56
C LEU A 2 1.59 -0.18 14.16
N ILE A 3 2.76 -0.02 13.55
CA ILE A 3 2.90 0.49 12.18
C ILE A 3 3.37 -0.67 11.31
N ASP A 4 2.53 -1.05 10.35
CA ASP A 4 2.87 -2.05 9.34
C ASP A 4 3.30 -1.31 8.08
N VAL A 5 4.61 -1.35 7.82
CA VAL A 5 5.22 -0.75 6.63
C VAL A 5 5.47 -1.88 5.65
N ARG A 6 4.81 -1.82 4.50
CA ARG A 6 5.08 -2.79 3.42
C ARG A 6 5.62 -2.08 2.20
N THR A 7 6.77 -2.55 1.75
CA THR A 7 7.51 -2.04 0.61
C THR A 7 7.51 -3.08 -0.49
N TYR A 8 7.11 -2.69 -1.69
CA TYR A 8 7.04 -3.58 -2.83
C TYR A 8 7.78 -3.01 -4.02
N ARG A 9 8.58 -3.86 -4.67
CA ARG A 9 9.27 -3.53 -5.91
C ARG A 9 8.58 -4.20 -7.09
N CYS A 10 8.07 -3.38 -8.00
CA CYS A 10 7.47 -3.82 -9.25
C CYS A 10 8.55 -4.26 -10.26
N ARG A 11 8.12 -4.97 -11.30
CA ARG A 11 8.98 -5.19 -12.46
C ARG A 11 9.30 -3.82 -13.10
N PRO A 12 10.51 -3.63 -13.65
CA PRO A 12 10.89 -2.36 -14.25
C PRO A 12 9.86 -1.87 -15.28
N GLY A 13 9.41 -0.62 -15.13
CA GLY A 13 8.46 0.02 -16.04
C GLY A 13 6.99 -0.36 -15.84
N THR A 14 6.64 -1.25 -14.90
CA THR A 14 5.24 -1.69 -14.71
C THR A 14 4.51 -0.99 -13.57
N ILE A 15 5.17 -0.11 -12.82
CA ILE A 15 4.58 0.51 -11.62
C ILE A 15 3.32 1.31 -11.91
N ASN A 16 3.29 2.10 -12.99
CA ASN A 16 2.11 2.91 -13.31
C ASN A 16 0.91 2.03 -13.68
N THR A 17 1.15 0.95 -14.43
CA THR A 17 0.12 -0.05 -14.75
C THR A 17 -0.39 -0.75 -13.49
N HIS A 18 0.51 -1.10 -12.58
CA HIS A 18 0.15 -1.69 -11.28
C HIS A 18 -0.73 -0.75 -10.45
N LEU A 19 -0.35 0.52 -10.34
CA LEU A 19 -1.12 1.52 -9.59
C LEU A 19 -2.50 1.79 -10.21
N ALA A 20 -2.60 1.78 -11.54
CA ALA A 20 -3.88 1.92 -12.24
C ALA A 20 -4.81 0.72 -11.98
N LEU A 21 -4.28 -0.51 -11.98
CA LEU A 21 -5.04 -1.72 -11.63
C LEU A 21 -5.46 -1.70 -10.15
N TYR A 22 -4.57 -1.26 -9.27
CA TYR A 22 -4.86 -1.12 -7.85
C TYR A 22 -5.99 -0.12 -7.60
N GLU A 23 -5.95 1.07 -8.20
CA GLU A 23 -7.01 2.07 -8.04
C GLU A 23 -8.36 1.53 -8.54
N LYS A 24 -8.35 0.80 -9.67
CA LYS A 24 -9.58 0.29 -10.29
C LYS A 24 -10.20 -0.90 -9.54
N TYR A 25 -9.39 -1.78 -8.96
CA TYR A 25 -9.86 -3.08 -8.46
C TYR A 25 -9.39 -3.43 -7.04
N GLY A 26 -8.21 -2.95 -6.63
CA GLY A 26 -7.57 -3.37 -5.38
C GLY A 26 -7.88 -2.47 -4.18
N LYS A 27 -8.04 -1.17 -4.40
CA LYS A 27 -8.17 -0.17 -3.34
C LYS A 27 -9.42 -0.36 -2.49
N GLU A 28 -10.59 -0.42 -3.13
CA GLU A 28 -11.86 -0.53 -2.41
C GLU A 28 -11.94 -1.80 -1.53
N PRO A 29 -11.66 -3.02 -2.02
CA PRO A 29 -11.68 -4.21 -1.16
C PRO A 29 -10.60 -4.15 -0.07
N GLN A 30 -9.42 -3.62 -0.36
CA GLN A 30 -8.37 -3.50 0.65
C GLN A 30 -8.75 -2.54 1.77
N PHE A 31 -9.36 -1.40 1.43
CA PHE A 31 -9.79 -0.40 2.41
C PHE A 31 -10.95 -0.92 3.27
N ARG A 32 -11.87 -1.71 2.69
CA ARG A 32 -12.93 -2.37 3.48
C ARG A 32 -12.38 -3.35 4.50
N CYS A 33 -11.28 -4.05 4.20
CA CYS A 33 -10.70 -5.05 5.09
C CYS A 33 -9.71 -4.47 6.12
N LEU A 34 -8.94 -3.44 5.74
CA LEU A 34 -7.83 -2.91 6.53
C LEU A 34 -8.08 -1.50 7.08
N GLY A 35 -9.15 -0.82 6.65
CA GLY A 35 -9.43 0.57 6.95
C GLY A 35 -8.76 1.54 5.98
N SER A 36 -8.53 2.78 6.40
CA SER A 36 -7.75 3.75 5.62
C SER A 36 -6.27 3.67 6.00
N PRO A 37 -5.35 3.58 5.01
CA PRO A 37 -3.92 3.61 5.31
C PRO A 37 -3.51 5.00 5.80
N LEU A 38 -2.43 5.05 6.58
CA LEU A 38 -1.77 6.31 6.94
C LEU A 38 -1.12 6.95 5.71
N ALA A 39 -0.52 6.12 4.85
CA ALA A 39 0.12 6.57 3.63
C ALA A 39 0.10 5.50 2.55
N TYR A 40 0.00 5.94 1.30
CA TYR A 40 0.22 5.13 0.11
C TYR A 40 1.09 5.96 -0.85
N LEU A 41 2.35 5.58 -1.00
CA LEU A 41 3.41 6.39 -1.58
C LEU A 41 4.09 5.65 -2.72
N LYS A 42 4.40 6.37 -3.79
CA LYS A 42 5.22 5.89 -4.90
C LYS A 42 6.64 6.45 -4.74
N GLY A 43 7.65 5.61 -4.97
CA GLY A 43 9.04 6.07 -5.03
C GLY A 43 9.25 7.05 -6.18
N GLU A 44 9.71 8.27 -5.86
CA GLU A 44 10.09 9.27 -6.85
C GLU A 44 11.61 9.27 -7.08
N THR A 45 12.39 9.40 -6.00
CA THR A 45 13.86 9.35 -6.02
C THR A 45 14.33 8.06 -5.34
N GLY A 46 15.36 7.41 -5.88
CA GLY A 46 15.83 6.09 -5.44
C GLY A 46 15.42 5.00 -6.44
N ASP A 47 14.53 4.08 -6.05
CA ASP A 47 13.96 3.08 -6.97
C ASP A 47 12.58 3.53 -7.48
N PRO A 48 12.46 3.97 -8.75
CA PRO A 48 11.21 4.45 -9.32
C PRO A 48 10.17 3.32 -9.53
N ASN A 49 10.56 2.06 -9.33
CA ASN A 49 9.67 0.90 -9.43
C ASN A 49 9.18 0.43 -8.06
N GLU A 50 9.47 1.17 -6.98
CA GLU A 50 9.03 0.86 -5.64
C GLU A 50 7.79 1.68 -5.23
N TYR A 51 6.93 1.07 -4.41
CA TYR A 51 5.88 1.79 -3.69
C TYR A 51 5.75 1.24 -2.26
N VAL A 52 5.26 2.09 -1.36
CA VAL A 52 5.14 1.82 0.06
C VAL A 52 3.73 2.16 0.52
N HIS A 53 3.15 1.30 1.35
CA HIS A 53 1.94 1.63 2.10
C HIS A 53 2.12 1.37 3.59
N ILE A 54 1.48 2.22 4.38
CA ILE A 54 1.63 2.24 5.83
C ILE A 54 0.25 2.11 6.47
N TRP A 55 0.10 1.13 7.34
CA TRP A 55 -1.16 0.81 8.02
C TRP A 55 -0.98 0.93 9.54
N VAL A 56 -2.02 1.42 10.22
CA VAL A 56 -2.00 1.61 11.68
C VAL A 56 -2.91 0.59 12.33
N TYR A 57 -2.33 -0.23 13.20
CA TYR A 57 -3.02 -1.27 13.95
C TYR A 57 -2.99 -0.98 15.45
N GLU A 58 -4.00 -1.45 16.18
CA GLU A 58 -4.02 -1.31 17.64
C GLU A 58 -3.14 -2.37 18.30
N ASN A 59 -3.22 -3.60 17.78
CA ASN A 59 -2.51 -4.79 18.23
C ASN A 59 -2.18 -5.71 17.03
N ALA A 60 -1.33 -6.71 17.24
CA ALA A 60 -0.84 -7.60 16.17
C ALA A 60 -1.89 -8.60 15.65
N GLY A 61 -3.08 -8.62 16.25
CA GLY A 61 -4.12 -9.60 15.96
C GLY A 61 -5.24 -9.12 15.03
N ARG A 62 -5.43 -7.80 14.83
CA ARG A 62 -6.56 -7.30 14.05
C ARG A 62 -6.34 -5.93 13.39
N PRO A 63 -6.68 -5.77 12.09
CA PRO A 63 -7.00 -4.47 11.49
C PRO A 63 -8.08 -3.74 12.28
N ARG A 64 -7.89 -2.44 12.49
CA ARG A 64 -9.00 -1.57 12.92
C ARG A 64 -10.00 -1.51 11.76
N GLY A 65 -11.03 -2.35 11.84
CA GLY A 65 -12.13 -2.48 10.90
C GLY A 65 -13.34 -3.05 11.61
#